data_AF-A0A7S2XMA0-F1
#
_entry.id   AF-A0A7S2XMA0-F1
#
_cell.length_a   1.000
_cell.length_b   1.000
_cell.length_c   1.000
_cell.angle_alpha   90.00
_cell.angle_beta   90.00
_cell.angle_gamma   90.00
#
_symmetry.space_group_name_H-M   'P 1'
#
loop_
_entity.id
_entity.type
_entity.pdbx_description
1 polymer ?
#
loop_
_entity_poly.entity_id
_entity_poly.type
_entity_poly.pdbx_seq_one_letter_code
_entity_poly.pdbx_strand_id
1 'polypeptide(L)'
;SLASAVETVKKLEIKLADFAKKHKKEIQHDPAFRKRFLEMCAPLGVDPLSSEKGFWGMLGIGEFYYELAVKVAEVCIASRSRNGGIISASEVKSILEKRGTKFKFAASSNSSNYTKDDIIACTKKLSVLGSGFRTIQVGKTTMIVSVPTELDHDHMEIMSLAQQHADRGVTLPQIMDDTGWNKDRAKRAIKLLLTQGMAWLDVYRGQNYYWFPSVWKEGLEEDEEVAT
;
A
#
# COMPACT_ATOMS: atom_id res chain seq x y z
N SER A 1 -9.74 16.63 -36.08
CA SER A 1 -9.09 17.84 -35.54
C SER A 1 -8.97 17.73 -34.03
N LEU A 2 -8.07 18.48 -33.39
CA LEU A 2 -7.93 18.52 -31.91
C LEU A 2 -9.27 18.86 -31.22
N ALA A 3 -10.05 19.77 -31.80
CA ALA A 3 -11.37 20.16 -31.30
C ALA A 3 -12.37 18.98 -31.24
N SER A 4 -12.39 18.14 -32.28
CA SER A 4 -13.27 16.96 -32.31
C SER A 4 -12.86 15.89 -31.29
N ALA A 5 -11.56 15.72 -31.04
CA ALA A 5 -11.07 14.82 -30.00
C ALA A 5 -11.44 15.31 -28.59
N VAL A 6 -11.26 16.61 -28.31
CA VAL A 6 -11.66 17.22 -27.03
C VAL A 6 -13.17 17.11 -26.79
N GLU A 7 -13.98 17.32 -27.81
CA GLU A 7 -15.44 17.16 -27.70
C GLU A 7 -15.84 15.70 -27.42
N THR A 8 -15.13 14.75 -28.01
CA THR A 8 -15.36 13.32 -27.78
C THR A 8 -15.03 12.94 -26.34
N VAL A 9 -13.91 13.41 -25.79
CA VAL A 9 -13.52 13.21 -24.39
C VAL A 9 -14.59 13.77 -23.45
N LYS A 10 -15.05 15.01 -23.67
CA LYS A 10 -16.13 15.60 -22.85
C LYS A 10 -17.43 14.78 -22.88
N LYS A 11 -17.83 14.28 -24.06
CA LYS A 11 -19.03 13.42 -24.17
C LYS A 11 -18.86 12.11 -23.43
N LEU A 12 -17.65 11.55 -23.41
CA LEU A 12 -17.33 10.33 -22.66
C LEU A 12 -17.34 10.58 -21.15
N GLU A 13 -16.79 11.70 -20.69
CA GLU A 13 -16.84 12.11 -19.27
C GLU A 13 -18.29 12.19 -18.77
N ILE A 14 -19.17 12.86 -19.51
CA ILE A 14 -20.59 13.00 -19.17
C ILE A 14 -21.27 11.62 -19.07
N LYS A 15 -21.09 10.77 -20.09
CA LYS A 15 -21.67 9.41 -20.09
C LYS A 15 -21.15 8.56 -18.94
N LEU A 16 -19.87 8.68 -18.61
CA LEU A 16 -19.25 7.94 -17.54
C LEU A 16 -19.76 8.42 -16.17
N ALA A 17 -20.06 9.71 -16.02
CA ALA A 17 -20.68 10.25 -14.81
C ALA A 17 -22.13 9.80 -14.65
N ASP A 18 -22.91 9.79 -15.73
CA ASP A 18 -24.26 9.23 -15.71
C ASP A 18 -24.24 7.74 -15.34
N PHE A 19 -23.28 6.98 -15.91
CA PHE A 19 -23.03 5.60 -15.54
C PHE A 19 -22.72 5.47 -14.06
N ALA A 20 -21.78 6.26 -13.54
CA ALA A 20 -21.38 6.18 -12.14
C ALA A 20 -22.50 6.62 -11.17
N LYS A 21 -23.34 7.58 -11.56
CA LYS A 21 -24.53 7.97 -10.80
C LYS A 21 -25.54 6.83 -10.72
N LYS A 22 -25.80 6.16 -11.85
CA LYS A 22 -26.72 5.03 -11.94
C LYS A 22 -26.21 3.82 -11.15
N HIS A 23 -24.91 3.59 -11.20
CA HIS A 23 -24.24 2.42 -10.64
C HIS A 23 -23.49 2.69 -9.33
N LYS A 24 -23.84 3.79 -8.62
CA LYS A 24 -23.12 4.24 -7.41
C LYS A 24 -23.00 3.14 -6.35
N LYS A 25 -24.07 2.39 -6.12
CA LYS A 25 -24.10 1.30 -5.14
C LYS A 25 -23.18 0.15 -5.53
N GLU A 26 -23.17 -0.26 -6.80
CA GLU A 26 -22.25 -1.32 -7.26
C GLU A 26 -20.80 -0.86 -7.15
N ILE A 27 -20.47 0.38 -7.50
CA ILE A 27 -19.11 0.93 -7.35
C ILE A 27 -18.67 0.93 -5.87
N GLN A 28 -19.57 1.25 -4.94
CA GLN A 28 -19.25 1.28 -3.51
C GLN A 28 -19.15 -0.12 -2.89
N HIS A 29 -19.99 -1.07 -3.31
CA HIS A 29 -20.13 -2.36 -2.63
C HIS A 29 -19.46 -3.55 -3.34
N ASP A 30 -19.23 -3.51 -4.65
CA ASP A 30 -18.62 -4.59 -5.42
C ASP A 30 -17.18 -4.20 -5.84
N PRO A 31 -16.15 -4.83 -5.24
CA PRO A 31 -14.75 -4.54 -5.58
C PRO A 31 -14.38 -4.84 -7.04
N ALA A 32 -14.96 -5.88 -7.64
CA ALA A 32 -14.70 -6.23 -9.04
C ALA A 32 -15.32 -5.21 -9.99
N PHE A 33 -16.55 -4.77 -9.69
CA PHE A 33 -17.21 -3.70 -10.44
C PHE A 33 -16.45 -2.38 -10.32
N ARG A 34 -16.04 -2.02 -9.10
CA ARG A 34 -15.24 -0.80 -8.84
C ARG A 34 -13.94 -0.81 -9.61
N LYS A 35 -13.20 -1.92 -9.61
CA LYS A 35 -11.95 -2.06 -10.37
C LYS A 35 -12.16 -1.79 -11.86
N ARG A 36 -13.16 -2.41 -12.47
CA ARG A 36 -13.50 -2.20 -13.89
C ARG A 36 -13.87 -0.74 -14.18
N PHE A 37 -14.64 -0.11 -13.28
CA PHE A 37 -14.99 1.29 -13.41
C PHE A 37 -13.75 2.20 -13.39
N LEU A 38 -12.79 1.95 -12.50
CA LEU A 38 -11.53 2.70 -12.46
C LEU A 38 -10.67 2.47 -13.71
N GLU A 39 -10.62 1.23 -14.21
CA GLU A 39 -9.94 0.88 -15.48
C GLU A 39 -10.55 1.62 -16.68
N MET A 40 -11.86 1.88 -16.67
CA MET A 40 -12.51 2.71 -17.70
C MET A 40 -12.14 4.20 -17.60
N CYS A 41 -11.89 4.71 -16.38
CA CYS A 41 -11.54 6.11 -16.16
C CYS A 41 -10.08 6.42 -16.55
N ALA A 42 -9.17 5.47 -16.34
CA ALA A 42 -7.73 5.69 -16.50
C ALA A 42 -7.29 6.15 -17.91
N PRO A 43 -7.76 5.55 -19.03
CA PRO A 43 -7.41 5.99 -20.38
C PRO A 43 -7.87 7.42 -20.72
N LEU A 44 -8.90 7.91 -20.03
CA LEU A 44 -9.43 9.26 -20.21
C LEU A 44 -8.66 10.31 -19.41
N GLY A 45 -7.69 9.90 -18.57
CA GLY A 45 -7.01 10.80 -17.63
C GLY A 45 -7.94 11.31 -16.53
N VAL A 46 -9.09 10.65 -16.34
CA VAL A 46 -10.11 11.03 -15.37
C VAL A 46 -9.83 10.32 -14.06
N ASP A 47 -9.79 11.08 -12.98
CA ASP A 47 -9.66 10.56 -11.62
C ASP A 47 -11.00 10.66 -10.89
N PRO A 48 -11.83 9.59 -10.89
CA PRO A 48 -13.15 9.60 -10.26
C PRO A 48 -13.08 9.68 -8.73
N LEU A 49 -11.87 9.59 -8.18
CA LEU A 49 -11.57 9.66 -6.75
C LEU A 49 -11.03 11.04 -6.33
N SER A 50 -10.95 11.98 -7.28
CA SER A 50 -10.49 13.35 -7.03
C SER A 50 -11.52 14.16 -6.22
N SER A 51 -11.03 15.23 -5.59
CA SER A 51 -11.71 16.08 -4.60
C SER A 51 -13.15 16.50 -4.97
N GLU A 52 -13.96 16.75 -3.93
CA GLU A 52 -15.34 17.25 -3.95
C GLU A 52 -15.62 18.43 -4.91
N LYS A 53 -14.59 19.20 -5.29
CA LYS A 53 -14.70 20.32 -6.23
C LYS A 53 -14.70 19.91 -7.71
N GLY A 54 -14.44 18.64 -8.01
CA GLY A 54 -14.46 18.09 -9.37
C GLY A 54 -15.83 17.53 -9.76
N PHE A 55 -16.04 17.37 -11.07
CA PHE A 55 -17.23 16.74 -11.66
C PHE A 55 -17.59 15.39 -11.02
N TRP A 56 -16.58 14.64 -10.57
CA TRP A 56 -16.70 13.33 -9.92
C TRP A 56 -16.89 13.38 -8.41
N GLY A 57 -16.37 14.41 -7.75
CA GLY A 57 -16.51 14.62 -6.31
C GLY A 57 -17.98 14.78 -5.90
N MET A 58 -18.77 15.47 -6.73
CA MET A 58 -20.22 15.63 -6.54
C MET A 58 -21.02 14.33 -6.62
N LEU A 59 -20.46 13.26 -7.23
CA LEU A 59 -21.12 11.95 -7.30
C LEU A 59 -20.94 11.13 -6.01
N GLY A 60 -20.04 11.54 -5.13
CA GLY A 60 -19.74 10.83 -3.88
C GLY A 60 -19.11 9.45 -4.09
N ILE A 61 -18.47 9.23 -5.24
CA ILE A 61 -17.74 7.98 -5.56
C ILE A 61 -16.47 7.88 -4.71
N GLY A 62 -15.87 9.03 -4.38
CA GLY A 62 -14.69 9.13 -3.50
C GLY A 62 -14.96 8.86 -2.02
N GLU A 63 -16.22 8.85 -1.56
CA GLU A 63 -16.56 8.71 -0.12
C GLU A 63 -16.03 7.39 0.47
N PHE A 64 -16.12 6.30 -0.29
CA PHE A 64 -15.55 5.00 0.08
C PHE A 64 -14.02 5.09 0.24
N TYR A 65 -13.32 5.74 -0.69
CA TYR A 65 -11.86 5.87 -0.64
C TYR A 65 -11.39 6.82 0.47
N TYR A 66 -12.18 7.84 0.82
CA TYR A 66 -11.88 8.70 1.97
C TYR A 66 -12.01 7.92 3.28
N GLU A 67 -13.08 7.14 3.44
CA GLU A 67 -13.25 6.28 4.62
C GLU A 67 -12.12 5.24 4.69
N LEU A 68 -11.81 4.57 3.59
CA LEU A 68 -10.70 3.61 3.51
C LEU A 68 -9.35 4.26 3.83
N ALA A 69 -9.08 5.46 3.30
CA ALA A 69 -7.85 6.20 3.54
C ALA A 69 -7.66 6.49 5.04
N VAL A 70 -8.71 6.92 5.75
CA VAL A 70 -8.66 7.14 7.20
C VAL A 70 -8.35 5.84 7.94
N LYS A 71 -8.98 4.73 7.56
CA LYS A 71 -8.74 3.42 8.19
C LYS A 71 -7.34 2.88 7.93
N VAL A 72 -6.82 3.04 6.72
CA VAL A 72 -5.43 2.70 6.40
C VAL A 72 -4.46 3.55 7.21
N ALA A 73 -4.71 4.85 7.34
CA ALA A 73 -3.88 5.74 8.17
C ALA A 73 -3.91 5.33 9.66
N GLU A 74 -5.09 5.01 10.22
CA GLU A 74 -5.23 4.49 11.59
C GLU A 74 -4.39 3.22 11.82
N VAL A 75 -4.40 2.28 10.87
CA VAL A 75 -3.58 1.05 10.94
C VAL A 75 -2.09 1.37 10.89
N CYS A 76 -1.66 2.24 9.98
CA CYS A 76 -0.27 2.64 9.85
C CYS A 76 0.24 3.32 11.15
N ILE A 77 -0.52 4.25 11.71
CA ILE A 77 -0.18 4.94 12.96
C ILE A 77 -0.13 3.95 14.13
N ALA A 78 -1.13 3.06 14.25
CA ALA A 78 -1.20 2.10 15.35
C ALA A 78 -0.10 1.02 15.29
N SER A 79 0.39 0.69 14.10
CA SER A 79 1.44 -0.32 13.91
C SER A 79 2.86 0.25 13.97
N ARG A 80 3.02 1.58 13.88
CA ARG A 80 4.31 2.28 13.80
C ARG A 80 5.31 1.88 14.88
N SER A 81 4.86 1.70 16.12
CA SER A 81 5.75 1.33 17.25
C SER A 81 6.39 -0.04 17.06
N ARG A 82 5.82 -0.91 16.22
CA ARG A 82 6.29 -2.26 15.97
C ARG A 82 7.10 -2.38 14.68
N ASN A 83 6.79 -1.60 13.65
CA ASN A 83 7.35 -1.76 12.31
C ASN A 83 8.09 -0.53 11.76
N GLY A 84 8.25 0.52 12.57
CA GLY A 84 8.94 1.75 12.16
C GLY A 84 8.19 2.58 11.12
N GLY A 85 6.93 2.26 10.85
CA GLY A 85 6.10 2.97 9.88
C GLY A 85 6.14 2.40 8.45
N ILE A 86 6.62 1.17 8.27
CA ILE A 86 6.51 0.41 7.01
C ILE A 86 5.61 -0.80 7.22
N ILE A 87 4.67 -1.03 6.33
CA ILE A 87 3.71 -2.16 6.40
C ILE A 87 3.27 -2.59 4.99
N SER A 88 3.08 -3.89 4.74
CA SER A 88 2.59 -4.35 3.44
C SER A 88 1.10 -4.02 3.25
N ALA A 89 0.67 -3.81 2.00
CA ALA A 89 -0.76 -3.66 1.71
C ALA A 89 -1.57 -4.90 2.12
N SER A 90 -0.96 -6.09 2.03
CA SER A 90 -1.51 -7.37 2.51
C SER A 90 -1.77 -7.34 4.02
N GLU A 91 -0.78 -6.92 4.81
CA GLU A 91 -0.89 -6.86 6.27
C GLU A 91 -1.93 -5.83 6.71
N VAL A 92 -2.00 -4.67 6.05
CA VAL A 92 -3.06 -3.68 6.32
C VAL A 92 -4.44 -4.29 6.09
N LYS A 93 -4.63 -5.02 4.98
CA LYS A 93 -5.89 -5.72 4.69
C LYS A 93 -6.22 -6.73 5.80
N SER A 94 -5.27 -7.60 6.14
CA SER A 94 -5.39 -8.61 7.20
C SER A 94 -5.77 -7.99 8.55
N ILE A 95 -5.17 -6.85 8.92
CA ILE A 95 -5.50 -6.12 10.16
C ILE A 95 -6.92 -5.54 10.11
N LEU A 96 -7.31 -4.90 9.00
CA LEU A 96 -8.64 -4.30 8.86
C LEU A 96 -9.75 -5.35 8.91
N GLU A 97 -9.52 -6.52 8.30
CA GLU A 97 -10.41 -7.69 8.35
C GLU A 97 -10.51 -8.26 9.77
N LYS A 98 -9.38 -8.50 10.44
CA LYS A 98 -9.34 -9.00 11.83
C LYS A 98 -10.01 -8.06 12.83
N ARG A 99 -9.94 -6.74 12.61
CA ARG A 99 -10.63 -5.74 13.43
C ARG A 99 -12.14 -5.71 13.21
N GLY A 100 -12.66 -6.41 12.20
CA GLY A 100 -14.07 -6.33 11.81
C GLY A 100 -14.47 -4.91 11.43
N THR A 101 -13.55 -4.16 10.80
CA THR A 101 -13.74 -2.73 10.51
C THR A 101 -14.96 -2.55 9.61
N LYS A 102 -16.03 -1.98 10.17
CA LYS A 102 -17.25 -1.68 9.42
C LYS A 102 -17.05 -0.37 8.67
N PHE A 103 -17.33 -0.41 7.37
CA PHE A 103 -17.40 0.79 6.55
C PHE A 103 -18.85 1.23 6.44
N LYS A 104 -19.13 2.54 6.46
CA LYS A 104 -20.48 3.08 6.25
C LYS A 104 -21.04 2.68 4.88
N PHE A 105 -20.14 2.53 3.92
CA PHE A 105 -20.46 2.07 2.56
C PHE A 105 -20.20 0.57 2.37
N ALA A 106 -20.07 -0.22 3.43
CA ALA A 106 -20.06 -1.69 3.32
C ALA A 106 -21.49 -2.23 3.34
N ALA A 107 -21.82 -3.12 2.41
CA ALA A 107 -23.02 -3.92 2.50
C ALA A 107 -22.94 -4.79 3.77
N SER A 108 -24.11 -5.08 4.38
CA SER A 108 -24.28 -5.75 5.67
C SER A 108 -23.75 -7.21 5.76
N SER A 109 -22.93 -7.68 4.82
CA SER A 109 -22.37 -9.03 4.82
C SER A 109 -20.88 -9.03 5.22
N ASN A 110 -20.47 -10.10 5.91
CA ASN A 110 -19.14 -10.37 6.46
C ASN A 110 -17.98 -10.48 5.43
N SER A 111 -18.13 -9.97 4.21
CA SER A 111 -17.11 -10.00 3.15
C SER A 111 -16.41 -8.63 3.05
N SER A 112 -15.08 -8.61 3.02
CA SER A 112 -14.31 -7.37 2.88
C SER A 112 -14.60 -6.70 1.53
N ASN A 113 -15.19 -5.51 1.57
CA ASN A 113 -15.57 -4.75 0.37
C ASN A 113 -14.40 -3.96 -0.25
N TYR A 114 -13.15 -4.35 0.01
CA TYR A 114 -11.95 -3.66 -0.44
C TYR A 114 -10.81 -4.64 -0.77
N THR A 115 -10.01 -4.27 -1.76
CA THR A 115 -8.88 -5.06 -2.28
C THR A 115 -7.54 -4.44 -1.90
N LYS A 116 -6.44 -5.18 -2.14
CA LYS A 116 -5.08 -4.62 -2.01
C LYS A 116 -4.90 -3.41 -2.94
N ASP A 117 -5.47 -3.46 -4.15
CA ASP A 117 -5.47 -2.35 -5.12
C ASP A 117 -6.17 -1.11 -4.55
N ASP A 118 -7.29 -1.27 -3.84
CA ASP A 118 -8.01 -0.16 -3.20
C ASP A 118 -7.16 0.52 -2.10
N ILE A 119 -6.45 -0.29 -1.30
CA ILE A 119 -5.54 0.20 -0.25
C ILE A 119 -4.38 0.97 -0.86
N ILE A 120 -3.78 0.47 -1.94
CA ILE A 120 -2.70 1.14 -2.66
C ILE A 120 -3.21 2.46 -3.25
N ALA A 121 -4.38 2.45 -3.88
CA ALA A 121 -5.00 3.63 -4.46
C ALA A 121 -5.28 4.71 -3.41
N CYS A 122 -5.87 4.36 -2.26
CA CYS A 122 -6.15 5.32 -1.20
C CYS A 122 -4.87 5.85 -0.56
N THR A 123 -3.83 5.02 -0.41
CA THR A 123 -2.52 5.44 0.10
C THR A 123 -1.87 6.49 -0.80
N LYS A 124 -1.96 6.31 -2.13
CA LYS A 124 -1.51 7.35 -3.08
C LYS A 124 -2.26 8.66 -2.90
N LYS A 125 -3.55 8.63 -2.53
CA LYS A 125 -4.30 9.86 -2.20
C LYS A 125 -3.86 10.48 -0.89
N LEU A 126 -3.49 9.69 0.13
CA LEU A 126 -2.97 10.21 1.40
C LEU A 126 -1.67 11.03 1.23
N SER A 127 -0.90 10.80 0.15
CA SER A 127 0.33 11.56 -0.12
C SER A 127 0.09 13.07 -0.26
N VAL A 128 -1.13 13.52 -0.61
CA VAL A 128 -1.46 14.95 -0.70
C VAL A 128 -1.52 15.64 0.67
N LEU A 129 -1.66 14.87 1.76
CA LEU A 129 -1.69 15.39 3.12
C LEU A 129 -0.28 15.68 3.67
N GLY A 130 0.77 15.33 2.94
CA GLY A 130 2.17 15.57 3.29
C GLY A 130 3.08 14.39 2.95
N SER A 131 4.39 14.55 3.17
CA SER A 131 5.44 13.59 2.80
C SER A 131 5.45 12.26 3.58
N GLY A 132 4.49 12.05 4.49
CA GLY A 132 4.46 10.87 5.34
C GLY A 132 3.98 9.60 4.62
N PHE A 133 2.95 9.69 3.77
CA PHE A 133 2.34 8.53 3.14
C PHE A 133 2.79 8.34 1.70
N ARG A 134 3.40 7.19 1.41
CA ARG A 134 3.77 6.78 0.05
C ARG A 134 3.80 5.26 -0.07
N THR A 135 3.82 4.78 -1.30
CA THR A 135 4.01 3.36 -1.61
C THR A 135 5.41 3.13 -2.16
N ILE A 136 6.10 2.11 -1.67
CA ILE A 136 7.41 1.66 -2.17
C ILE A 136 7.27 0.21 -2.63
N GLN A 137 8.12 -0.21 -3.57
CA GLN A 137 8.19 -1.60 -4.01
C GLN A 137 9.39 -2.27 -3.37
N VAL A 138 9.16 -3.34 -2.61
CA VAL A 138 10.19 -4.19 -2.00
C VAL A 138 10.01 -5.59 -2.57
N GLY A 139 10.96 -6.04 -3.39
CA GLY A 139 10.81 -7.31 -4.12
C GLY A 139 9.51 -7.37 -4.91
N LYS A 140 8.66 -8.34 -4.60
CA LYS A 140 7.33 -8.51 -5.24
C LYS A 140 6.21 -7.76 -4.50
N THR A 141 6.48 -7.21 -3.33
CA THR A 141 5.46 -6.61 -2.47
C THR A 141 5.43 -5.09 -2.58
N THR A 142 4.22 -4.56 -2.71
CA THR A 142 3.98 -3.12 -2.51
C THR A 142 3.79 -2.84 -1.01
N MET A 143 4.72 -2.08 -0.46
CA MET A 143 4.72 -1.64 0.94
C MET A 143 4.23 -0.19 1.05
N ILE A 144 3.61 0.13 2.18
CA ILE A 144 3.15 1.45 2.56
C ILE A 144 4.14 2.02 3.58
N VAL A 145 4.68 3.20 3.29
CA VAL A 145 5.47 3.99 4.23
C VAL A 145 4.60 5.13 4.74
N SER A 146 4.58 5.32 6.05
CA SER A 146 3.74 6.29 6.77
C SER A 146 4.55 7.33 7.57
N VAL A 147 5.86 7.41 7.30
CA VAL A 147 6.81 8.28 7.99
C VAL A 147 7.66 9.07 6.97
N PRO A 148 8.08 10.30 7.32
CA PRO A 148 8.91 11.16 6.46
C PRO A 148 10.38 10.73 6.50
N THR A 149 10.64 9.45 6.22
CA THR A 149 11.98 8.87 6.16
C THR A 149 12.29 8.58 4.71
N GLU A 150 13.40 9.09 4.20
CA GLU A 150 13.89 8.76 2.87
C GLU A 150 14.50 7.37 2.87
N LEU A 151 14.03 6.52 1.96
CA LEU A 151 14.54 5.17 1.77
C LEU A 151 14.97 5.08 0.32
N ASP A 152 16.27 4.91 0.12
CA ASP A 152 16.89 4.74 -1.20
C ASP A 152 16.87 3.26 -1.65
N HIS A 153 17.55 2.99 -2.77
CA HIS A 153 17.68 1.65 -3.33
C HIS A 153 18.36 0.66 -2.38
N ASP A 154 19.35 1.11 -1.58
CA ASP A 154 20.08 0.23 -0.67
C ASP A 154 19.14 -0.34 0.40
N HIS A 155 18.23 0.50 0.90
CA HIS A 155 17.23 0.06 1.87
C HIS A 155 16.24 -0.93 1.24
N MET A 156 15.81 -0.69 0.00
CA MET A 156 14.91 -1.60 -0.72
C MET A 156 15.56 -2.97 -0.95
N GLU A 157 16.85 -2.98 -1.30
CA GLU A 157 17.61 -4.21 -1.58
C GLU A 157 17.77 -5.05 -0.31
N ILE A 158 18.16 -4.45 0.82
CA ILE A 158 18.22 -5.16 2.11
C ILE A 158 16.86 -5.72 2.52
N MET A 159 15.78 -4.95 2.38
CA MET A 159 14.44 -5.43 2.71
C MET A 159 13.98 -6.56 1.76
N SER A 160 14.39 -6.51 0.49
CA SER A 160 14.13 -7.58 -0.48
C SER A 160 14.90 -8.85 -0.15
N LEU A 161 16.14 -8.75 0.34
CA LEU A 161 16.90 -9.90 0.85
C LEU A 161 16.25 -10.48 2.12
N ALA A 162 15.77 -9.61 3.00
CA ALA A 162 15.01 -10.04 4.17
C ALA A 162 13.72 -10.78 3.82
N GLN A 163 13.10 -10.48 2.68
CA GLN A 163 11.92 -11.20 2.20
C GLN A 163 12.26 -12.65 1.80
N GLN A 164 13.43 -12.87 1.22
CA GLN A 164 13.91 -14.21 0.85
C GLN A 164 14.35 -15.04 2.07
N HIS A 165 14.61 -14.39 3.20
CA HIS A 165 15.06 -15.01 4.45
C HIS A 165 14.15 -14.61 5.61
N ALA A 166 12.83 -14.60 5.39
CA ALA A 166 11.86 -14.20 6.40
C ALA A 166 11.88 -15.10 7.65
N ASP A 167 12.34 -16.35 7.51
CA ASP A 167 12.46 -17.38 8.55
C ASP A 167 13.68 -17.18 9.47
N ARG A 168 14.73 -16.53 8.96
CA ARG A 168 16.01 -16.35 9.64
C ARG A 168 16.55 -14.96 9.34
N GLY A 169 16.51 -14.06 10.33
CA GLY A 169 16.94 -12.66 10.19
C GLY A 169 18.25 -12.49 9.41
N VAL A 170 18.39 -11.36 8.73
CA VAL A 170 19.50 -11.14 7.80
C VAL A 170 20.78 -10.81 8.56
N THR A 171 21.94 -11.30 8.11
CA THR A 171 23.24 -10.98 8.73
C THR A 171 24.06 -10.04 7.85
N LEU A 172 25.02 -9.34 8.45
CA LEU A 172 25.92 -8.44 7.69
C LEU A 172 26.73 -9.18 6.60
N PRO A 173 27.32 -10.36 6.87
CA PRO A 173 27.99 -11.14 5.82
C PRO A 173 27.05 -11.50 4.67
N GLN A 174 25.83 -11.95 4.97
CA GLN A 174 24.83 -12.29 3.94
C GLN A 174 24.53 -11.11 3.01
N ILE A 175 24.33 -9.91 3.58
CA ILE A 175 24.11 -8.69 2.77
C ILE A 175 25.31 -8.43 1.87
N MET A 176 26.53 -8.55 2.40
CA MET A 176 27.74 -8.32 1.62
C MET A 176 27.91 -9.33 0.48
N ASP A 177 27.60 -10.60 0.75
CA ASP A 177 27.74 -11.68 -0.23
C ASP A 177 26.70 -11.58 -1.35
N ASP A 178 25.43 -11.29 -1.02
CA ASP A 178 24.35 -11.23 -2.01
C ASP A 178 24.37 -9.93 -2.83
N THR A 179 24.74 -8.80 -2.23
CA THR A 179 24.77 -7.48 -2.91
C THR A 179 26.13 -7.12 -3.48
N GLY A 180 27.19 -7.80 -3.08
CA GLY A 180 28.58 -7.43 -3.38
C GLY A 180 29.05 -6.13 -2.71
N TRP A 181 28.33 -5.63 -1.71
CA TRP A 181 28.67 -4.36 -1.06
C TRP A 181 29.82 -4.48 -0.09
N ASN A 182 30.56 -3.38 0.06
CA ASN A 182 31.51 -3.26 1.16
C ASN A 182 30.79 -3.13 2.52
N LYS A 183 31.54 -3.47 3.58
CA LYS A 183 31.05 -3.49 4.96
C LYS A 183 30.46 -2.14 5.42
N ASP A 184 31.05 -1.02 4.98
CA ASP A 184 30.62 0.30 5.42
C ASP A 184 29.29 0.72 4.78
N ARG A 185 29.09 0.41 3.49
CA ARG A 185 27.81 0.64 2.79
C ARG A 185 26.69 -0.17 3.45
N ALA A 186 26.90 -1.47 3.63
CA ALA A 186 25.91 -2.35 4.29
C ALA A 186 25.58 -1.88 5.71
N LYS A 187 26.60 -1.51 6.52
CA LYS A 187 26.38 -0.96 7.86
C LYS A 187 25.60 0.36 7.85
N ARG A 188 25.86 1.27 6.91
CA ARG A 188 25.13 2.55 6.83
C ARG A 188 23.65 2.33 6.53
N ALA A 189 23.33 1.48 5.56
CA ALA A 189 21.96 1.17 5.21
C ALA A 189 21.19 0.50 6.37
N ILE A 190 21.79 -0.50 7.02
CA ILE A 190 21.20 -1.14 8.21
C ILE A 190 21.02 -0.14 9.37
N LYS A 191 22.00 0.73 9.60
CA LYS A 191 21.96 1.70 10.70
C LYS A 191 20.76 2.64 10.57
N LEU A 192 20.41 3.09 9.36
CA LEU A 192 19.21 3.91 9.17
C LEU A 192 17.96 3.13 9.57
N LEU A 193 17.79 1.90 9.07
CA LEU A 193 16.62 1.07 9.35
C LEU A 193 16.47 0.76 10.85
N LEU A 194 17.57 0.50 11.55
CA LEU A 194 17.58 0.33 13.01
C LEU A 194 17.18 1.61 13.74
N THR A 195 17.78 2.75 13.36
CA THR A 195 17.53 4.05 14.01
C THR A 195 16.07 4.48 13.86
N GLN A 196 15.45 4.13 12.73
CA GLN A 196 14.05 4.43 12.44
C GLN A 196 13.07 3.39 13.00
N GLY A 197 13.56 2.34 13.67
CA GLY A 197 12.74 1.26 14.23
C GLY A 197 12.10 0.34 13.17
N MET A 198 12.60 0.38 11.93
CA MET A 198 12.16 -0.43 10.80
C MET A 198 12.83 -1.81 10.79
N ALA A 199 13.97 -1.94 11.47
CA ALA A 199 14.67 -3.18 11.70
C ALA A 199 14.92 -3.40 13.20
N TRP A 200 14.95 -4.66 13.62
CA TRP A 200 15.29 -5.08 14.98
C TRP A 200 16.62 -5.83 14.96
N LEU A 201 17.44 -5.60 15.98
CA LEU A 201 18.69 -6.31 16.17
C LEU A 201 18.49 -7.42 17.19
N ASP A 202 18.79 -8.64 16.80
CA ASP A 202 18.91 -9.81 17.67
C ASP A 202 20.39 -10.23 17.71
N VAL A 203 20.91 -10.47 18.92
CA VAL A 203 22.31 -10.86 19.12
C VAL A 203 22.32 -12.25 19.73
N TYR A 204 22.65 -13.25 18.91
CA TYR A 204 22.69 -14.64 19.31
C TYR A 204 24.09 -15.21 19.14
N ARG A 205 24.68 -15.73 20.23
CA ARG A 205 26.03 -16.32 20.26
C ARG A 205 27.13 -15.41 19.63
N GLY A 206 27.01 -14.10 19.83
CA GLY A 206 27.96 -13.12 19.30
C GLY A 206 27.76 -12.74 17.83
N GLN A 207 26.70 -13.25 17.18
CA GLN A 207 26.32 -12.89 15.82
C GLN A 207 25.09 -11.99 15.82
N ASN A 208 25.11 -10.97 14.96
CA ASN A 208 24.03 -10.02 14.79
C ASN A 208 23.08 -10.48 13.67
N TYR A 209 21.80 -10.60 14.00
CA TYR A 209 20.70 -10.88 13.09
C TYR A 209 19.78 -9.65 13.03
N TYR A 210 19.47 -9.20 11.83
CA TYR A 210 18.62 -8.05 11.57
C TYR A 210 17.27 -8.55 11.06
N TRP A 211 16.22 -8.27 11.84
CA TRP A 211 14.85 -8.68 11.56
C TRP A 211 14.03 -7.49 11.08
N PHE A 212 13.15 -7.70 10.10
CA PHE A 212 12.33 -6.65 9.49
C PHE A 212 10.85 -6.97 9.71
N PRO A 213 10.20 -6.38 10.74
CA PRO A 213 8.83 -6.74 11.10
C PRO A 213 7.81 -6.62 9.96
N SER A 214 8.03 -5.66 9.05
CA SER A 214 7.18 -5.42 7.89
C SER A 214 7.28 -6.50 6.81
N VAL A 215 8.34 -7.31 6.83
CA VAL A 215 8.64 -8.34 5.83
C VAL A 215 8.44 -9.74 6.44
N TRP A 216 8.79 -9.91 7.71
CA TRP A 216 8.69 -11.19 8.43
C TRP A 216 7.28 -11.79 8.38
N LYS A 217 6.23 -10.97 8.54
CA LYS A 217 4.85 -11.47 8.51
C LYS A 217 4.38 -11.92 7.14
N GLU A 218 4.98 -11.42 6.07
CA GLU A 218 4.55 -11.77 4.71
C GLU A 218 5.03 -13.15 4.29
N GLY A 219 6.25 -13.54 4.69
CA GLY A 219 6.75 -14.90 4.44
C GLY A 219 5.87 -15.98 5.08
N LEU A 220 5.24 -15.68 6.22
CA LEU A 220 4.29 -16.60 6.88
C LEU A 220 2.93 -16.67 6.16
N GLU A 221 2.48 -15.61 5.49
CA GLU A 221 1.23 -15.61 4.72
C GLU A 221 1.41 -16.31 3.34
N GLU A 222 2.58 -16.17 2.68
CA GLU A 222 2.89 -16.87 1.42
C GLU A 222 3.00 -18.39 1.60
N ASP A 223 3.59 -18.87 2.70
CA ASP A 223 3.68 -20.30 3.00
C ASP A 223 2.30 -20.94 3.25
N GLU A 224 1.33 -20.19 3.80
CA GLU A 224 -0.05 -20.66 3.98
C GLU A 224 -0.82 -20.70 2.65
N GLU A 225 -0.61 -19.75 1.73
CA GLU A 225 -1.29 -19.70 0.42
C GLU A 225 -0.80 -20.80 -0.54
N VAL A 226 0.46 -21.23 -0.44
CA VAL A 226 1.04 -22.33 -1.25
C VAL A 226 0.65 -23.72 -0.70
N ALA A 227 0.27 -23.81 0.57
CA ALA A 227 -0.12 -25.05 1.23
C ALA A 227 -1.63 -25.42 1.06
N THR A 228 -2.44 -24.55 0.45
CA THR A 228 -3.87 -24.76 0.14
C THR A 228 -4.13 -24.96 -1.34
#